data_AF-A0A9D8HBM7-F1
#
_entry.id   AF-A0A9D8HBM7-F1
#
_cell.length_a   1.000
_cell.length_b   1.000
_cell.length_c   1.000
_cell.angle_alpha   90.00
_cell.angle_beta   90.00
_cell.angle_gamma   90.00
#
_symmetry.space_group_name_H-M   'P 1'
#
loop_
_entity.id
_entity.type
_entity.pdbx_description
1 polymer ?
#
loop_
_entity_poly.entity_id
_entity_poly.type
_entity_poly.pdbx_seq_one_letter_code
_entity_poly.pdbx_strand_id
1 'polypeptide(L)'
;MFDIGLGEILILAVLGLLIFGPERLPRAASDAAKMIRNVRAMAGNARRDLADSAGVDLSDAKDALRDLQDLHPRRMVAGIFDDDDDDDAPAPKKSTEPGAASAKFDPDST
;
A
#
# COMPACT_ATOMS: atom_id res chain seq x y z
N MET A 1 7.89 15.58 -4.53
CA MET A 1 7.05 16.75 -4.86
C MET A 1 7.01 16.87 -6.36
N PHE A 2 5.94 16.38 -6.98
CA PHE A 2 5.62 16.62 -8.38
C PHE A 2 4.28 17.35 -8.38
N ASP A 3 4.32 18.68 -8.33
CA ASP A 3 3.16 19.54 -8.57
C ASP A 3 2.87 19.55 -10.07
N ILE A 4 2.44 18.41 -10.59
CA ILE A 4 2.03 18.27 -11.99
C ILE A 4 0.51 18.26 -12.01
N GLY A 5 -0.07 19.40 -12.37
CA GLY A 5 -1.50 19.54 -12.61
C GLY A 5 -1.90 19.12 -14.02
N LEU A 6 -3.21 19.13 -14.29
CA LEU A 6 -3.74 18.86 -15.63
C LEU A 6 -3.20 19.85 -16.68
N GLY A 7 -2.93 21.10 -16.28
CA GLY A 7 -2.37 22.13 -17.16
C GLY A 7 -0.93 21.80 -17.60
N GLU A 8 -0.08 21.41 -16.65
CA GLU A 8 1.30 21.01 -16.92
C GLU A 8 1.37 19.77 -17.81
N ILE A 9 0.51 18.77 -17.57
CA ILE A 9 0.42 17.58 -18.45
C ILE A 9 0.10 18.00 -19.89
N LEU A 10 -0.82 18.94 -20.08
CA LEU A 10 -1.23 19.39 -21.41
C LEU A 10 -0.09 20.14 -22.12
N ILE A 11 0.64 20.98 -21.39
CA ILE A 11 1.84 21.67 -21.91
C ILE A 11 2.91 20.64 -22.31
N LEU A 12 3.18 19.64 -21.47
CA LEU A 12 4.13 18.57 -21.77
C LEU A 12 3.70 17.74 -22.98
N ALA A 13 2.40 17.45 -23.13
CA ALA A 13 1.87 16.74 -24.28
C ALA A 13 2.09 17.55 -25.57
N VAL A 14 1.77 18.84 -25.57
CA VAL A 14 2.01 19.73 -26.72
C VAL A 14 3.50 19.82 -27.05
N LEU A 15 4.36 19.96 -26.04
CA LEU A 15 5.80 20.03 -26.23
C LEU A 15 6.35 18.71 -26.80
N GLY A 16 5.89 17.57 -26.29
CA GLY A 16 6.24 16.25 -26.81
C GLY A 16 5.78 16.07 -28.26
N LEU A 17 4.57 16.52 -28.59
CA LEU A 17 4.05 16.51 -29.95
C LEU A 17 4.86 17.40 -30.89
N LEU A 18 5.38 18.54 -30.43
CA LEU A 18 6.21 19.43 -31.24
C LEU A 18 7.61 18.86 -31.48
N ILE A 19 8.25 18.29 -30.45
CA ILE A 19 9.61 17.75 -30.52
C ILE A 19 9.65 16.47 -31.36
N PHE A 20 8.75 15.53 -31.08
CA PHE A 20 8.76 14.22 -31.73
C PHE A 20 7.84 14.17 -32.96
N GLY A 21 6.77 14.97 -32.98
CA GLY A 21 5.70 14.89 -33.99
C GLY A 21 4.51 14.03 -33.52
N PRO A 22 3.27 14.38 -33.93
CA PRO A 22 2.05 13.67 -33.52
C PRO A 22 2.01 12.20 -33.95
N GLU A 23 2.64 11.85 -35.06
CA GLU A 23 2.66 10.47 -35.54
C GLU A 23 3.74 9.60 -34.88
N ARG A 24 4.81 10.22 -34.36
CA ARG A 24 5.98 9.48 -33.84
C ARG A 24 5.89 9.20 -32.35
N LEU A 25 5.28 10.10 -31.58
CA LEU A 25 5.08 9.97 -30.14
C LEU A 25 4.35 8.66 -29.76
N PRO A 26 3.18 8.31 -30.34
CA PRO A 26 2.48 7.06 -29.99
C PRO A 26 3.29 5.81 -30.35
N ARG A 27 4.08 5.87 -31.42
CA ARG A 27 4.95 4.77 -31.84
C ARG A 27 6.12 4.59 -30.87
N ALA A 28 6.79 5.68 -30.49
CA ALA A 28 7.87 5.67 -29.50
C ALA A 28 7.39 5.17 -28.13
N ALA A 29 6.22 5.63 -27.67
CA ALA A 29 5.60 5.15 -26.43
C ALA A 29 5.31 3.64 -26.48
N SER A 30 4.77 3.16 -27.62
CA SER A 30 4.49 1.74 -27.83
C SER A 30 5.77 0.89 -27.80
N ASP A 31 6.85 1.38 -28.41
CA ASP A 31 8.12 0.67 -28.45
C ASP A 31 8.82 0.66 -27.08
N ALA A 32 8.75 1.76 -26.34
CA ALA A 32 9.18 1.81 -24.94
C ALA A 32 8.38 0.82 -24.06
N ALA A 33 7.06 0.78 -24.22
CA ALA A 33 6.20 -0.15 -23.49
C ALA A 33 6.54 -1.62 -23.79
N LYS A 34 6.80 -1.96 -25.05
CA LYS A 34 7.27 -3.29 -25.45
C LYS A 34 8.62 -3.61 -24.82
N MET A 35 9.56 -2.66 -24.82
CA MET A 35 10.87 -2.84 -24.22
C MET A 35 10.76 -3.12 -22.71
N ILE A 36 9.97 -2.32 -21.99
CA ILE A 36 9.70 -2.53 -20.55
C ILE A 36 9.07 -3.91 -20.32
N ARG A 37 8.10 -4.32 -21.14
CA ARG A 37 7.46 -5.64 -21.05
C ARG A 37 8.47 -6.77 -21.25
N ASN A 38 9.36 -6.64 -22.23
CA ASN A 38 10.39 -7.63 -22.51
C ASN A 38 11.38 -7.74 -21.35
N VAL A 39 11.84 -6.60 -20.81
CA VAL A 39 12.71 -6.58 -19.63
C VAL A 39 12.03 -7.24 -18.43
N ARG A 40 10.74 -6.94 -18.18
CA ARG A 40 9.97 -7.58 -17.11
C ARG A 40 9.83 -9.09 -17.30
N ALA A 41 9.60 -9.54 -18.54
CA ALA A 41 9.53 -10.96 -18.86
C ALA A 41 10.87 -11.67 -18.64
N MET A 42 11.96 -11.05 -19.11
CA MET A 42 13.31 -11.58 -18.95
C MET A 42 13.73 -11.66 -17.48
N ALA A 43 13.44 -10.63 -16.68
CA ALA A 43 13.66 -10.66 -15.24
C ALA A 43 12.80 -11.71 -14.53
N GLY A 44 11.57 -11.94 -14.98
CA GLY A 44 10.70 -13.00 -14.46
C GLY A 44 11.25 -14.40 -14.75
N ASN A 45 11.71 -14.63 -15.99
CA ASN A 45 12.29 -15.90 -16.40
C ASN A 45 13.60 -16.18 -15.65
N ALA A 46 14.51 -15.19 -15.58
CA ALA A 46 15.76 -15.35 -14.85
C ALA A 46 15.55 -15.64 -13.35
N ARG A 47 14.55 -15.01 -12.72
CA ARG A 47 14.17 -15.35 -11.32
C ARG A 47 13.67 -16.78 -11.19
N ARG A 48 12.93 -17.26 -12.19
CA ARG A 48 12.36 -18.61 -12.22
C ARG A 48 13.45 -19.66 -12.42
N ASP A 49 14.35 -19.43 -13.37
CA ASP A 49 15.51 -20.29 -13.61
C ASP A 49 16.42 -20.35 -12.38
N LEU A 50 16.58 -19.25 -11.65
CA LEU A 50 17.36 -19.20 -10.41
C LEU A 50 16.65 -19.92 -9.25
N ALA A 51 15.33 -19.81 -9.14
CA ALA A 51 14.54 -20.55 -8.15
C ALA A 51 14.59 -22.06 -8.41
N ASP A 52 14.41 -22.47 -9.67
CA ASP A 52 14.45 -23.88 -10.09
C ASP A 52 15.85 -24.49 -9.90
N SER A 53 16.92 -23.72 -10.16
CA SER A 53 18.31 -24.21 -10.04
C SER A 53 18.90 -24.14 -8.64
N ALA A 54 18.51 -23.16 -7.81
CA ALA A 54 18.99 -23.04 -6.44
C ALA A 54 18.20 -23.90 -5.44
N GLY A 55 17.05 -24.47 -5.83
CA GLY A 55 16.17 -25.22 -4.94
C GLY A 55 15.56 -24.37 -3.81
N VAL A 56 15.68 -23.05 -3.92
CA VAL A 56 15.13 -22.07 -2.99
C VAL A 56 13.84 -21.57 -3.62
N ASP A 57 12.71 -21.88 -2.99
CA ASP A 57 11.40 -21.46 -3.47
C ASP A 57 11.24 -19.95 -3.23
N LEU A 58 11.60 -19.14 -4.23
CA LEU A 58 11.39 -17.69 -4.20
C LEU A 58 9.91 -17.31 -4.08
N SER A 59 9.00 -18.27 -4.27
CA SER A 59 7.57 -18.13 -4.02
C SER A 59 7.31 -17.80 -2.55
N ASP A 60 7.94 -18.50 -1.61
CA ASP A 60 7.78 -18.25 -0.16
C ASP A 60 8.23 -16.83 0.23
N ALA A 61 9.36 -16.37 -0.32
CA ALA A 61 9.85 -15.02 -0.06
C ALA A 61 8.91 -13.93 -0.64
N LYS A 62 8.30 -14.21 -1.79
CA LYS A 62 7.36 -13.31 -2.45
C LYS A 62 6.00 -13.28 -1.73
N ASP A 63 5.56 -14.43 -1.22
CA ASP A 63 4.33 -14.55 -0.43
C ASP A 63 4.52 -13.88 0.94
N ALA A 64 5.67 -14.05 1.59
CA ALA A 64 6.01 -13.30 2.80
C ALA A 64 6.03 -11.78 2.59
N LEU A 65 6.59 -11.29 1.47
CA LEU A 65 6.54 -9.86 1.13
C LEU A 65 5.12 -9.36 0.88
N ARG A 66 4.26 -10.20 0.32
CA ARG A 66 2.87 -9.86 0.01
C ARG A 66 2.03 -9.81 1.28
N ASP A 67 2.18 -10.79 2.16
CA ASP A 67 1.57 -10.77 3.50
C ASP A 67 2.00 -9.53 4.30
N LEU A 68 3.26 -9.12 4.17
CA LEU A 68 3.77 -7.91 4.83
C LEU A 68 3.25 -6.60 4.21
N GLN A 69 2.88 -6.60 2.92
CA GLN A 69 2.22 -5.47 2.27
C GLN A 69 0.73 -5.39 2.62
N ASP A 70 0.06 -6.53 2.71
CA ASP A 70 -1.37 -6.63 3.03
C ASP A 70 -1.63 -6.39 4.52
N LEU A 71 -0.70 -6.78 5.41
CA LEU A 71 -0.74 -6.32 6.80
C LEU A 71 -0.27 -4.86 6.86
N HIS A 72 -1.25 -3.95 6.95
CA HIS A 72 -1.05 -2.51 7.11
C HIS A 72 0.18 -2.17 7.96
N PRO A 73 1.31 -1.79 7.34
CA PRO A 73 2.55 -1.55 8.07
C PRO A 73 2.40 -0.37 9.04
N ARG A 74 1.50 0.58 8.73
CA ARG A 74 1.13 1.67 9.64
C ARG A 74 0.53 1.20 10.97
N ARG A 75 -0.10 0.02 11.02
CA ARG A 75 -0.73 -0.52 12.25
C ARG A 75 0.27 -1.31 13.09
N MET A 76 1.18 -2.07 12.46
CA MET A 76 2.30 -2.69 13.19
C MET A 76 3.25 -1.65 13.74
N VAL A 77 3.61 -0.67 12.91
CA VAL A 77 4.52 0.41 13.31
C VAL A 77 3.85 1.30 14.37
N ALA A 78 2.55 1.60 14.24
CA ALA A 78 1.81 2.26 15.31
C ALA A 78 1.81 1.44 16.61
N GLY A 79 1.54 0.12 16.57
CA GLY A 79 1.57 -0.70 17.77
C GLY A 79 2.94 -0.88 18.42
N ILE A 80 4.04 -0.77 17.66
CA ILE A 80 5.41 -0.79 18.21
C ILE A 80 5.78 0.57 18.83
N PHE A 81 5.29 1.69 18.26
CA PHE A 81 5.52 3.02 18.82
C PHE A 81 4.54 3.39 19.95
N ASP A 82 3.34 2.81 19.98
CA ASP A 82 2.30 3.02 21.02
C ASP A 82 2.63 2.26 22.32
N ASP A 83 3.41 1.18 22.26
CA ASP A 83 3.92 0.44 23.43
C ASP A 83 5.13 1.13 24.09
N ASP A 84 5.73 2.14 23.43
CA ASP A 84 6.87 2.95 23.95
C ASP A 84 6.41 4.33 24.50
N ASP A 85 5.13 4.70 24.39
CA ASP A 85 4.57 5.99 24.89
C ASP A 85 3.78 5.85 26.21
N ASP A 86 3.85 4.70 26.90
CA ASP A 86 3.30 4.51 28.25
C ASP A 86 4.35 4.79 29.35
N ASP A 87 4.80 6.05 29.48
CA ASP A 87 5.37 6.53 30.74
C ASP A 87 5.19 8.06 30.93
N ASP A 88 4.33 8.40 31.90
CA ASP A 88 4.30 9.60 32.76
C ASP A 88 3.35 10.81 32.41
N ALA A 89 2.16 10.85 33.05
CA ALA A 89 1.67 12.05 33.79
C ALA A 89 0.36 11.77 34.63
N PRO A 90 0.19 12.40 35.83
CA PRO A 90 -0.83 12.00 36.84
C PRO A 90 -2.23 12.67 36.73
N ALA A 91 -3.22 12.02 37.35
CA ALA A 91 -4.68 12.30 37.31
C ALA A 91 -5.19 13.63 37.93
N PRO A 92 -6.46 14.00 37.64
CA PRO A 92 -7.37 14.41 38.71
C PRO A 92 -8.79 13.79 38.65
N LYS A 93 -9.33 13.53 39.85
CA LYS A 93 -10.58 12.84 40.20
C LYS A 93 -11.85 13.71 40.02
N LYS A 94 -13.01 13.10 39.70
CA LYS A 94 -14.31 13.54 40.25
C LYS A 94 -15.42 12.46 40.15
N SER A 95 -15.84 11.97 41.33
CA SER A 95 -17.22 11.66 41.80
C SER A 95 -18.18 10.92 40.82
N THR A 96 -18.92 9.85 41.15
CA THR A 96 -19.58 9.43 42.39
C THR A 96 -20.21 8.05 42.08
N GLU A 97 -19.98 7.03 42.91
CA GLU A 97 -20.94 5.92 43.08
C GLU A 97 -22.12 6.45 43.93
N PRO A 98 -23.39 6.03 43.73
CA PRO A 98 -23.78 4.66 44.12
C PRO A 98 -24.98 4.07 43.36
N GLY A 99 -25.23 2.77 43.53
CA GLY A 99 -26.60 2.26 43.45
C GLY A 99 -26.74 0.92 42.77
N ALA A 100 -26.85 -0.11 43.61
CA ALA A 100 -27.26 -1.44 43.22
C ALA A 100 -28.71 -1.52 42.73
N ALA A 101 -28.94 -2.51 41.87
CA ALA A 101 -30.14 -3.35 41.78
C ALA A 101 -31.42 -2.82 41.11
N SER A 102 -32.09 -3.80 40.48
CA SER A 102 -33.45 -3.82 39.89
C SER A 102 -33.55 -3.26 38.45
N ALA A 103 -34.25 -3.88 37.51
CA ALA A 103 -34.96 -5.15 37.46
C ALA A 103 -35.15 -5.54 35.99
N LYS A 104 -35.22 -6.85 35.75
CA LYS A 104 -35.71 -7.46 34.52
C LYS A 104 -37.13 -6.96 34.22
N PHE A 105 -37.41 -6.61 32.98
CA PHE A 105 -38.77 -6.42 32.49
C PHE A 105 -38.88 -7.07 31.10
N ASP A 106 -39.56 -8.21 31.06
CA ASP A 106 -39.90 -8.98 29.87
C ASP A 106 -41.43 -8.95 29.76
N PRO A 107 -42.00 -8.10 28.88
CA PRO A 107 -43.45 -7.96 28.76
C PRO A 107 -43.98 -8.86 27.65
N ASP A 108 -44.76 -9.86 28.05
CA ASP A 108 -45.77 -10.55 27.24
C ASP A 108 -45.30 -11.22 25.95
N SER A 109 -44.65 -12.37 26.09
CA SER A 109 -44.81 -13.48 25.12
C SER A 109 -45.68 -14.57 25.74
N THR A 110 -46.99 -14.35 25.67
CA THR A 110 -48.00 -15.41 25.52
C THR A 110 -48.09 -15.78 24.04
#